data_AF-A0A9D1J5B1-F1
#
_entry.id   AF-A0A9D1J5B1-F1
#
_cell.length_a   1.000
_cell.length_b   1.000
_cell.length_c   1.000
_cell.angle_alpha   90.00
_cell.angle_beta   90.00
_cell.angle_gamma   90.00
#
_symmetry.space_group_name_H-M   'P 1'
#
loop_
_entity.id
_entity.type
_entity.pdbx_description
1 polymer ?
#
loop_
_entity_poly.entity_id
_entity_poly.type
_entity_poly.pdbx_seq_one_letter_code
_entity_poly.pdbx_strand_id
1 'polypeptide(L)'
;MTENKKRKRRGLYSLYLKGEKSTRADRILYLVTVVVSVVIIWLGYRLAVADGTVLGQDLGGIDAEQYRARITEVVSSTDIHAQYSDSIAERRTVCYATLLTGPDKGEQILVTQVQDTTTLTLDGPCAVGDEMYVYLGQNEYGEDQWFTSGHVRTDWLLMLAVVFVALVVAFGGVKGVRTLLSLGLTCLAIFAVLIPLIVAGYNIYWAAIGVCLYTIVVTLALVSGWRVKSLAAGIGCAGGVLVAGLITIVSEYRLHMTGIVDDDSMLLMFINEEHPIDLKGIVFAAIIIGAVGATMDVGMDIAASLTEIYHKNPDIGMRELARSGFTIGRDIMGTMSNTLVLAYIGSGLHVTLLFMTYYDSLETVLNVEMMTNEVLQALAGSIGIVFTIPTTTLATVFLYALSRRRQRRKAAKAGAGGAQPLPAEAAETAAADIEPEEPANPEDAVKTAPQPAKRVYRRPEEVPFLREMAEKEKKDIKDTKEE
;
A
#
# COMPACT_ATOMS: atom_id res chain seq x y z
N MET A 1 -46.77 -27.49 10.87
CA MET A 1 -46.29 -26.42 9.94
C MET A 1 -44.85 -25.93 10.23
N THR A 2 -44.12 -26.50 11.20
CA THR A 2 -42.84 -25.99 11.74
C THR A 2 -41.58 -26.66 11.16
N GLU A 3 -41.68 -27.84 10.57
CA GLU A 3 -40.53 -28.61 10.07
C GLU A 3 -40.07 -28.18 8.66
N ASN A 4 -41.02 -27.80 7.80
CA ASN A 4 -40.74 -27.45 6.41
C ASN A 4 -40.00 -26.09 6.28
N LYS A 5 -40.23 -25.15 7.22
CA LYS A 5 -39.46 -23.89 7.34
C LYS A 5 -38.02 -24.11 7.81
N LYS A 6 -37.77 -25.07 8.72
CA LYS A 6 -36.41 -25.45 9.16
C LYS A 6 -35.63 -26.16 8.05
N ARG A 7 -36.28 -27.02 7.25
CA ARG A 7 -35.67 -27.71 6.10
C ARG A 7 -35.30 -26.74 4.96
N LYS A 8 -36.17 -25.79 4.63
CA LYS A 8 -35.89 -24.75 3.61
C LYS A 8 -34.77 -23.80 4.02
N ARG A 9 -34.65 -23.46 5.32
CA ARG A 9 -33.51 -22.70 5.85
C ARG A 9 -32.20 -23.50 5.75
N ARG A 10 -32.16 -24.77 6.16
CA ARG A 10 -30.94 -25.62 6.05
C ARG A 10 -30.45 -25.77 4.59
N GLY A 11 -31.35 -25.86 3.61
CA GLY A 11 -30.98 -25.87 2.19
C GLY A 11 -30.29 -24.58 1.73
N LEU A 12 -30.80 -23.42 2.18
CA LEU A 12 -30.21 -22.11 1.86
C LEU A 12 -28.85 -21.89 2.55
N TYR A 13 -28.70 -22.34 3.81
CA TYR A 13 -27.44 -22.25 4.56
C TYR A 13 -26.35 -23.18 3.99
N SER A 14 -26.73 -24.36 3.47
CA SER A 14 -25.77 -25.29 2.85
C SER A 14 -25.19 -24.80 1.52
N LEU A 15 -25.89 -23.87 0.85
CA LEU A 15 -25.39 -23.25 -0.38
C LEU A 15 -24.35 -22.14 -0.11
N TYR A 16 -24.32 -21.61 1.12
CA TYR A 16 -23.44 -20.51 1.52
C TYR A 16 -22.15 -20.96 2.21
N LEU A 17 -22.12 -22.20 2.72
CA LEU A 17 -21.00 -22.81 3.47
C LEU A 17 -20.10 -23.72 2.61
N LYS A 18 -20.35 -23.84 1.32
CA LYS A 18 -19.47 -24.58 0.43
C LYS A 18 -18.31 -23.67 0.05
N GLY A 19 -17.17 -23.86 0.74
CA GLY A 19 -15.90 -23.21 0.43
C GLY A 19 -15.74 -23.05 -1.08
N GLU A 20 -15.60 -21.80 -1.53
CA GLU A 20 -15.79 -21.44 -2.93
C GLU A 20 -14.78 -22.15 -3.82
N LYS A 21 -15.25 -23.20 -4.47
CA LYS A 21 -14.66 -23.65 -5.71
C LYS A 21 -14.84 -22.50 -6.70
N SER A 22 -13.72 -21.89 -7.11
CA SER A 22 -13.68 -20.87 -8.17
C SER A 22 -14.58 -21.28 -9.33
N THR A 23 -15.69 -20.56 -9.45
CA THR A 23 -16.70 -20.78 -10.48
C THR A 23 -16.09 -20.44 -11.84
N ARG A 24 -16.61 -21.01 -12.95
CA ARG A 24 -16.15 -20.61 -14.30
C ARG A 24 -16.25 -19.08 -14.49
N ALA A 25 -17.27 -18.46 -13.90
CA ALA A 25 -17.45 -17.01 -13.87
C ALA A 25 -16.27 -16.26 -13.23
N ASP A 26 -15.72 -16.74 -12.10
CA ASP A 26 -14.60 -16.06 -11.42
C ASP A 26 -13.32 -16.09 -12.25
N ARG A 27 -13.08 -17.20 -12.97
CA ARG A 27 -11.94 -17.33 -13.88
C ARG A 27 -12.07 -16.42 -15.10
N ILE A 28 -13.28 -16.32 -15.66
CA ILE A 28 -13.56 -15.39 -16.77
C ILE A 28 -13.34 -13.96 -16.31
N LEU A 29 -13.89 -13.59 -15.15
CA LEU A 29 -13.79 -12.24 -14.61
C LEU A 29 -12.35 -11.86 -14.28
N TYR A 30 -11.57 -12.80 -13.74
CA TYR A 30 -10.13 -12.64 -13.54
C TYR A 30 -9.40 -12.36 -14.87
N LEU A 31 -9.64 -13.18 -15.90
CA LEU A 31 -9.00 -13.01 -17.21
C LEU A 31 -9.42 -11.68 -17.87
N VAL A 32 -10.70 -11.32 -17.79
CA VAL A 32 -11.20 -10.02 -18.24
C VAL A 32 -10.52 -8.87 -17.51
N THR A 33 -10.33 -8.98 -16.19
CA THR A 33 -9.63 -7.95 -15.41
C THR A 33 -8.20 -7.77 -15.92
N VAL A 34 -7.45 -8.87 -16.11
CA VAL A 34 -6.07 -8.80 -16.63
C VAL A 34 -6.03 -8.19 -18.03
N VAL A 35 -6.91 -8.61 -18.94
CA VAL A 35 -6.95 -8.07 -20.31
C VAL A 35 -7.30 -6.58 -20.30
N VAL A 36 -8.32 -6.18 -19.54
CA VAL A 36 -8.72 -4.77 -19.42
C VAL A 36 -7.59 -3.94 -18.79
N SER A 37 -6.90 -4.45 -17.77
CA SER A 37 -5.72 -3.82 -17.18
C SER A 37 -4.62 -3.59 -18.20
N VAL A 38 -4.28 -4.61 -19.00
CA VAL A 38 -3.25 -4.47 -20.05
C VAL A 38 -3.69 -3.47 -21.11
N VAL A 39 -4.96 -3.47 -21.52
CA VAL A 39 -5.49 -2.48 -22.49
C VAL A 39 -5.45 -1.06 -21.92
N ILE A 40 -5.80 -0.86 -20.65
CA ILE A 40 -5.75 0.46 -19.99
C ILE A 40 -4.30 0.94 -19.90
N ILE A 41 -3.36 0.08 -19.49
CA ILE A 41 -1.94 0.44 -19.45
C ILE A 41 -1.42 0.76 -20.85
N TRP A 42 -1.76 -0.07 -21.84
CA TRP A 42 -1.35 0.16 -23.22
C TRP A 42 -1.91 1.47 -23.79
N LEU A 43 -3.19 1.77 -23.53
CA LEU A 43 -3.83 3.01 -23.93
C LEU A 43 -3.21 4.20 -23.20
N GLY A 44 -2.95 4.08 -21.89
CA GLY A 44 -2.29 5.10 -21.07
C GLY A 44 -0.89 5.42 -21.57
N TYR A 45 -0.08 4.39 -21.86
CA TYR A 45 1.24 4.54 -22.47
C TYR A 45 1.15 5.20 -23.86
N ARG A 46 0.21 4.75 -24.70
CA ARG A 46 -0.03 5.34 -26.03
C ARG A 46 -0.45 6.79 -25.97
N LEU A 47 -1.27 7.18 -24.99
CA LEU A 47 -1.69 8.56 -24.78
C LEU A 47 -0.52 9.43 -24.28
N ALA A 48 0.27 8.92 -23.34
CA ALA A 48 1.42 9.64 -22.82
C ALA A 48 2.53 9.83 -23.87
N VAL A 49 2.70 8.86 -24.77
CA VAL A 49 3.72 8.88 -25.84
C VAL A 49 3.16 9.45 -27.15
N ALA A 50 1.87 9.83 -27.20
CA ALA A 50 1.23 10.33 -28.42
C ALA A 50 1.89 11.61 -28.95
N ASP A 51 2.40 12.45 -28.04
CA ASP A 51 3.04 13.72 -28.34
C ASP A 51 4.55 13.58 -28.64
N GLY A 52 5.06 12.34 -28.73
CA GLY A 52 6.47 12.04 -29.04
C GLY A 52 7.40 12.06 -27.82
N THR A 53 6.91 12.44 -26.65
CA THR A 53 7.61 12.41 -25.35
C THR A 53 7.76 10.97 -24.84
N VAL A 54 8.74 10.25 -25.39
CA VAL A 54 9.14 8.93 -24.91
C VAL A 54 10.09 9.09 -23.73
N LEU A 55 10.04 8.16 -22.77
CA LEU A 55 11.17 7.85 -21.88
C LEU A 55 12.42 7.59 -22.74
N GLY A 56 13.37 8.53 -22.76
CA GLY A 56 14.53 8.48 -23.64
C GLY A 56 14.44 9.36 -24.89
N GLN A 57 13.57 10.38 -24.91
CA GLN A 57 13.84 11.51 -25.79
C GLN A 57 15.15 12.19 -25.36
N ASP A 58 15.80 12.75 -26.38
CA ASP A 58 17.05 13.50 -26.45
C ASP A 58 17.03 14.77 -25.56
N LEU A 59 16.75 14.60 -24.26
CA LEU A 59 16.74 15.65 -23.24
C LEU A 59 18.17 15.96 -22.76
N GLY A 60 19.15 15.85 -23.67
CA GLY A 60 20.58 16.02 -23.36
C GLY A 60 21.17 14.90 -22.50
N GLY A 61 20.50 13.75 -22.39
CA GLY A 61 21.08 12.55 -21.78
C GLY A 61 22.22 12.01 -22.64
N ILE A 62 23.24 11.42 -22.01
CA ILE A 62 24.38 10.82 -22.70
C ILE A 62 23.87 9.70 -23.60
N ASP A 63 23.70 9.99 -24.88
CA ASP A 63 23.32 9.08 -25.96
C ASP A 63 24.47 8.12 -26.34
N ALA A 64 25.40 7.89 -25.41
CA ALA A 64 26.47 6.94 -25.60
C ALA A 64 25.93 5.55 -25.30
N GLU A 65 25.90 4.70 -26.32
CA GLU A 65 25.62 3.28 -26.16
C GLU A 65 26.51 2.73 -25.03
N GLN A 66 25.87 2.22 -23.98
CA GLN A 66 26.58 1.64 -22.84
C GLN A 66 26.78 0.15 -23.06
N TYR A 67 28.00 -0.31 -22.82
CA TYR A 67 28.38 -1.72 -22.92
C TYR A 67 28.84 -2.23 -21.56
N ARG A 68 28.58 -3.50 -21.27
CA ARG A 68 29.15 -4.18 -20.10
C ARG A 68 30.59 -4.55 -20.38
N ALA A 69 31.49 -4.24 -19.44
CA ALA A 69 32.88 -4.66 -19.47
C ALA A 69 33.31 -5.23 -18.10
N ARG A 70 34.26 -6.15 -18.10
CA ARG A 70 34.86 -6.69 -16.88
C ARG A 70 36.27 -6.13 -16.69
N ILE A 71 36.54 -5.55 -15.54
CA ILE A 71 37.86 -5.02 -15.19
C ILE A 71 38.85 -6.18 -15.01
N THR A 72 39.92 -6.15 -15.80
CA THR A 72 40.99 -7.17 -15.79
C THR A 72 42.22 -6.72 -15.02
N GLU A 73 42.54 -5.43 -15.08
CA GLU A 73 43.72 -4.88 -14.42
C GLU A 73 43.47 -3.39 -14.10
N VAL A 74 43.97 -2.94 -12.95
CA VAL A 74 44.00 -1.51 -12.59
C VAL A 74 45.41 -1.02 -12.84
N VAL A 75 45.58 -0.09 -13.79
CA VAL A 75 46.89 0.38 -14.24
C VAL A 75 47.41 1.47 -13.30
N SER A 76 46.58 2.48 -13.03
CA SER A 76 46.97 3.61 -12.18
C SER A 76 45.75 4.34 -11.63
N SER A 77 45.84 4.82 -10.40
CA SER A 77 44.91 5.78 -9.79
C SER A 77 45.67 7.07 -9.54
N THR A 78 45.17 8.19 -10.06
CA THR A 78 45.78 9.52 -9.88
C THR A 78 44.77 10.45 -9.23
N ASP A 79 45.19 11.07 -8.14
CA ASP A 79 44.39 12.05 -7.39
C ASP A 79 44.76 13.45 -7.88
N ILE A 80 43.77 14.19 -8.34
CA ILE A 80 43.86 15.57 -8.78
C ILE A 80 43.33 16.43 -7.64
N HIS A 81 44.21 17.22 -7.02
CA HIS A 81 43.84 18.10 -5.92
C HIS A 81 43.22 19.41 -6.44
N ALA A 82 42.33 19.99 -5.65
CA ALA A 82 41.72 21.29 -5.96
C ALA A 82 42.77 22.41 -5.99
N GLN A 83 42.62 23.40 -6.87
CA GLN A 83 43.59 24.50 -7.06
C GLN A 83 43.89 25.32 -5.79
N TYR A 84 43.04 25.27 -4.77
CA TYR A 84 43.13 26.09 -3.55
C TYR A 84 42.97 25.31 -2.24
N SER A 85 42.90 23.98 -2.27
CA SER A 85 42.79 23.15 -1.07
C SER A 85 43.44 21.79 -1.26
N ASP A 86 43.89 21.17 -0.16
CA ASP A 86 44.47 19.82 -0.17
C ASP A 86 43.42 18.71 -0.39
N SER A 87 42.16 19.09 -0.61
CA SER A 87 41.08 18.17 -0.95
C SER A 87 41.24 17.63 -2.36
N ILE A 88 41.03 16.32 -2.51
CA ILE A 88 40.97 15.64 -3.81
C ILE A 88 39.74 16.16 -4.55
N ALA A 89 39.95 16.91 -5.64
CA ALA A 89 38.88 17.37 -6.51
C ALA A 89 38.37 16.23 -7.39
N GLU A 90 39.31 15.46 -7.96
CA GLU A 90 38.98 14.40 -8.91
C GLU A 90 39.95 13.23 -8.72
N ARG A 91 39.46 11.99 -8.81
CA ARG A 91 40.29 10.79 -8.89
C ARG A 91 40.09 10.12 -10.24
N ARG A 92 41.16 10.04 -11.03
CA ARG A 92 41.19 9.33 -12.33
C ARG A 92 41.82 7.97 -12.15
N THR A 93 41.05 6.90 -12.38
CA THR A 93 41.55 5.53 -12.36
C THR A 93 41.53 4.94 -13.76
N VAL A 94 42.69 4.51 -14.26
CA VAL A 94 42.82 3.86 -15.57
C VAL A 94 42.86 2.36 -15.37
N CYS A 95 41.94 1.65 -16.01
CA CYS A 95 41.66 0.23 -15.83
C CYS A 95 41.62 -0.45 -17.22
N TYR A 96 42.28 -1.60 -17.42
CA TYR A 96 42.03 -2.46 -18.58
C TYR A 96 40.76 -3.26 -18.34
N ALA A 97 39.83 -3.23 -19.30
CA ALA A 97 38.58 -3.97 -19.22
C ALA A 97 38.34 -4.81 -20.47
N THR A 98 37.70 -5.97 -20.32
CA THR A 98 37.26 -6.80 -21.46
C THR A 98 35.78 -6.57 -21.73
N LEU A 99 35.42 -6.23 -22.96
CA LEU A 99 34.01 -6.03 -23.36
C LEU A 99 33.23 -7.35 -23.30
N LEU A 100 32.10 -7.36 -22.59
CA LEU A 100 31.20 -8.51 -22.45
C LEU A 100 30.01 -8.45 -23.44
N THR A 101 29.66 -7.23 -23.87
CA THR A 101 28.56 -6.92 -24.80
C THR A 101 29.01 -5.85 -25.79
N GLY A 102 28.37 -5.79 -26.96
CA GLY A 102 28.71 -4.83 -28.02
C GLY A 102 29.31 -5.49 -29.26
N PRO A 103 29.58 -4.70 -30.32
CA PRO A 103 30.18 -5.19 -31.56
C PRO A 103 31.56 -5.83 -31.33
N ASP A 104 32.35 -5.27 -30.41
CA ASP A 104 33.73 -5.68 -30.14
C ASP A 104 33.85 -6.59 -28.90
N LYS A 105 32.88 -7.49 -28.74
CA LYS A 105 32.83 -8.40 -27.59
C LYS A 105 34.09 -9.27 -27.50
N GLY A 106 34.74 -9.25 -26.34
CA GLY A 106 35.96 -9.99 -26.04
C GLY A 106 37.24 -9.18 -26.26
N GLU A 107 37.16 -7.98 -26.82
CA GLU A 107 38.30 -7.07 -26.94
C GLU A 107 38.66 -6.45 -25.59
N GLN A 108 39.97 -6.22 -25.38
CA GLN A 108 40.47 -5.46 -24.25
C GLN A 108 40.54 -3.98 -24.61
N ILE A 109 39.90 -3.16 -23.79
CA ILE A 109 39.86 -1.71 -23.92
C ILE A 109 40.49 -1.06 -22.69
N LEU A 110 41.06 0.12 -22.89
CA LEU A 110 41.55 0.97 -21.80
C LEU A 110 40.44 1.92 -21.38
N VAL A 111 39.95 1.76 -20.15
CA VAL A 111 38.83 2.52 -19.61
C VAL A 111 39.30 3.43 -18.50
N THR A 112 38.80 4.66 -18.49
CA THR A 112 39.08 5.64 -17.43
C THR A 112 37.83 5.84 -16.59
N GLN A 113 37.96 5.61 -15.29
CA GLN A 113 36.99 6.04 -14.31
C GLN A 113 37.36 7.42 -13.80
N VAL A 114 36.43 8.36 -13.90
CA VAL A 114 36.54 9.69 -13.32
C VAL A 114 35.61 9.75 -12.12
N GLN A 115 36.16 9.97 -10.94
CA GLN A 115 35.40 10.23 -9.71
C GLN A 115 35.58 11.69 -9.35
N ASP A 116 34.55 12.49 -9.57
CA ASP A 116 34.57 13.90 -9.22
C ASP A 116 33.92 14.08 -7.84
N THR A 117 34.73 14.51 -6.87
CA THR A 117 34.29 14.74 -5.50
C THR A 117 33.35 15.94 -5.41
N THR A 118 33.32 16.81 -6.43
CA THR A 118 32.49 18.02 -6.48
C THR A 118 31.09 17.80 -7.05
N THR A 119 30.89 16.78 -7.89
CA THR A 119 29.57 16.44 -8.46
C THR A 119 28.80 15.37 -7.69
N LEU A 120 29.30 14.94 -6.52
CA LEU A 120 28.68 13.94 -5.63
C LEU A 120 28.40 12.56 -6.28
N THR A 121 28.90 12.32 -7.50
CA THR A 121 28.77 11.05 -8.22
C THR A 121 29.91 10.10 -7.84
N LEU A 122 29.89 9.64 -6.58
CA LEU A 122 30.91 8.73 -6.05
C LEU A 122 30.50 7.27 -6.27
N ASP A 123 30.58 6.80 -7.51
CA ASP A 123 30.63 5.35 -7.74
C ASP A 123 31.89 4.78 -7.06
N GLY A 124 31.83 3.54 -6.59
CA GLY A 124 33.00 2.89 -5.97
C GLY A 124 34.19 2.80 -6.94
N PRO A 125 35.44 2.76 -6.46
CA PRO A 125 36.60 2.61 -7.34
C PRO A 125 36.57 1.28 -8.12
N CYS A 126 37.06 1.26 -9.37
CA CYS A 126 37.19 0.02 -10.15
C CYS A 126 38.14 -0.96 -9.45
N ALA A 127 37.66 -2.17 -9.16
CA ALA A 127 38.49 -3.27 -8.68
C ALA A 127 38.60 -4.39 -9.72
N VAL A 128 39.69 -5.16 -9.66
CA VAL A 128 39.88 -6.31 -10.56
C VAL A 128 38.75 -7.33 -10.33
N GLY A 129 38.09 -7.72 -11.41
CA GLY A 129 36.94 -8.62 -11.38
C GLY A 129 35.57 -7.94 -11.39
N ASP A 130 35.50 -6.62 -11.18
CA ASP A 130 34.25 -5.88 -11.25
C ASP A 130 33.67 -5.88 -12.67
N GLU A 131 32.34 -5.96 -12.75
CA GLU A 131 31.60 -5.67 -13.98
C GLU A 131 31.07 -4.25 -13.93
N MET A 132 31.38 -3.45 -14.95
CA MET A 132 30.99 -2.05 -15.06
C MET A 132 30.37 -1.77 -16.42
N TYR A 133 29.45 -0.80 -16.46
CA TYR A 133 29.04 -0.20 -17.72
C TYR A 133 30.11 0.78 -18.19
N VAL A 134 30.42 0.73 -19.47
CA VAL A 134 31.39 1.60 -20.14
C VAL A 134 30.73 2.23 -21.36
N TYR A 135 31.15 3.44 -21.68
CA TYR A 135 30.68 4.16 -22.86
C TYR A 135 31.85 4.84 -23.54
N LEU A 136 31.72 5.07 -24.85
CA LEU A 136 32.69 5.83 -25.61
C LEU A 136 32.34 7.31 -25.49
N GLY A 137 33.25 8.11 -24.92
CA GLY A 137 33.13 9.55 -24.81
C GLY A 137 34.37 10.24 -25.35
N GLN A 138 34.39 11.57 -25.29
CA GLN A 138 35.57 12.35 -25.65
C GLN A 138 36.25 12.87 -24.40
N ASN A 139 37.58 12.77 -24.35
CA ASN A 139 38.36 13.37 -23.28
C ASN A 139 38.50 14.90 -23.47
N GLU A 140 39.17 15.57 -22.53
CA GLU A 140 39.41 17.03 -22.56
C GLU A 140 40.16 17.51 -23.81
N TYR A 141 40.82 16.61 -24.54
CA TYR A 141 41.56 16.89 -25.77
C TYR A 141 40.75 16.58 -27.04
N GLY A 142 39.49 16.13 -26.90
CA GLY A 142 38.62 15.75 -28.01
C GLY A 142 38.96 14.39 -28.63
N GLU A 143 39.76 13.56 -27.95
CA GLU A 143 40.07 12.20 -28.38
C GLU A 143 39.05 11.21 -27.82
N ASP A 144 38.64 10.25 -28.64
CA ASP A 144 37.70 9.21 -28.23
C ASP A 144 38.36 8.29 -27.20
N GLN A 145 37.72 8.14 -26.04
CA GLN A 145 38.20 7.34 -24.93
C GLN A 145 37.02 6.64 -24.24
N TRP A 146 37.30 5.44 -23.72
CA TRP A 146 36.31 4.70 -22.94
C TRP A 146 36.25 5.22 -21.52
N PHE A 147 35.04 5.49 -21.04
CA PHE A 147 34.76 5.91 -19.67
C PHE A 147 33.86 4.91 -18.96
N THR A 148 34.02 4.77 -17.64
CA THR A 148 33.07 3.99 -16.82
C THR A 148 31.83 4.82 -16.51
N SER A 149 30.64 4.25 -16.67
CA SER A 149 29.36 4.84 -16.21
C SER A 149 28.88 4.28 -14.86
N GLY A 150 29.51 3.22 -14.34
CA GLY A 150 29.21 2.67 -13.01
C GLY A 150 29.15 1.15 -12.94
N HIS A 151 29.02 0.61 -11.72
CA HIS A 151 28.96 -0.85 -11.49
C HIS A 151 27.66 -1.49 -12.00
N VAL A 152 27.79 -2.71 -12.54
CA VAL A 152 26.65 -3.55 -12.93
C VAL A 152 25.98 -4.11 -11.67
N ARG A 153 24.90 -3.45 -11.24
CA ARG A 153 24.10 -3.86 -10.07
C ARG A 153 22.88 -4.74 -10.44
N THR A 154 22.51 -4.75 -11.72
CA THR A 154 21.28 -5.38 -12.23
C THR A 154 21.21 -6.88 -11.92
N ASP A 155 22.32 -7.59 -11.99
CA ASP A 155 22.34 -9.05 -11.89
C ASP A 155 22.03 -9.52 -10.45
N TRP A 156 22.61 -8.86 -9.44
CA TRP A 156 22.31 -9.14 -8.04
C TRP A 156 20.88 -8.74 -7.66
N LEU A 157 20.40 -7.58 -8.14
CA LEU A 157 19.02 -7.14 -7.94
C LEU A 157 18.02 -8.13 -8.56
N LEU A 158 18.34 -8.68 -9.74
CA LEU A 158 17.51 -9.70 -10.38
C LEU A 158 17.50 -10.99 -9.56
N MET A 159 18.63 -11.41 -8.98
CA MET A 159 18.67 -12.56 -8.07
C MET A 159 17.77 -12.34 -6.85
N LEU A 160 17.83 -11.18 -6.20
CA LEU A 160 16.96 -10.83 -5.08
C LEU A 160 15.47 -10.83 -5.48
N ALA A 161 15.15 -10.29 -6.66
CA ALA A 161 13.79 -10.31 -7.19
C ALA A 161 13.28 -11.74 -7.43
N VAL A 162 14.12 -12.63 -7.97
CA VAL A 162 13.78 -14.05 -8.18
C VAL A 162 13.55 -14.76 -6.85
N VAL A 163 14.41 -14.53 -5.85
CA VAL A 163 14.24 -15.10 -4.50
C VAL A 163 12.93 -14.61 -3.87
N PHE A 164 12.64 -13.31 -3.96
CA PHE A 164 11.38 -12.73 -3.48
C PHE A 164 10.16 -13.38 -4.15
N VAL A 165 10.15 -13.48 -5.48
CA VAL A 165 9.09 -14.14 -6.26
C VAL A 165 8.93 -15.60 -5.84
N ALA A 166 10.04 -16.34 -5.69
CA ALA A 166 10.03 -17.74 -5.28
C ALA A 166 9.41 -17.91 -3.89
N LEU A 167 9.74 -17.06 -2.92
CA LEU A 167 9.18 -17.09 -1.58
C LEU A 167 7.67 -16.76 -1.58
N VAL A 168 7.25 -15.73 -2.31
CA VAL A 168 5.83 -15.36 -2.41
C VAL A 168 5.01 -16.48 -3.04
N VAL A 169 5.53 -17.16 -4.07
CA VAL A 169 4.87 -18.31 -4.68
C VAL A 169 4.89 -19.53 -3.76
N ALA A 170 6.00 -19.78 -3.06
CA ALA A 170 6.13 -20.91 -2.14
C ALA A 170 5.13 -20.82 -0.98
N PHE A 171 5.01 -19.65 -0.34
CA PHE A 171 4.08 -19.44 0.79
C PHE A 171 2.65 -19.14 0.34
N GLY A 172 2.47 -18.41 -0.75
CA GLY A 172 1.17 -17.94 -1.24
C GLY A 172 0.48 -18.87 -2.24
N GLY A 173 1.18 -19.83 -2.82
CA GLY A 173 0.67 -20.70 -3.89
C GLY A 173 0.04 -19.92 -5.05
N VAL A 174 -1.15 -20.34 -5.49
CA VAL A 174 -1.90 -19.66 -6.56
C VAL A 174 -2.29 -18.22 -6.18
N LYS A 175 -2.52 -17.94 -4.89
CA LYS A 175 -2.79 -16.57 -4.45
C LYS A 175 -1.53 -15.70 -4.54
N GLY A 176 -0.38 -16.25 -4.18
CA GLY A 176 0.93 -15.58 -4.34
C GLY A 176 1.19 -15.16 -5.79
N VAL A 177 0.91 -16.04 -6.76
CA VAL A 177 1.02 -15.68 -8.19
C VAL A 177 0.11 -14.52 -8.58
N ARG A 178 -1.13 -14.47 -8.04
CA ARG A 178 -2.06 -13.35 -8.30
C ARG A 178 -1.57 -12.05 -7.69
N THR A 179 -0.98 -12.10 -6.50
CA THR A 179 -0.37 -10.94 -5.84
C THR A 179 0.82 -10.42 -6.65
N LEU A 180 1.70 -11.30 -7.15
CA LEU A 180 2.82 -10.90 -8.00
C LEU A 180 2.37 -10.29 -9.33
N LEU A 181 1.35 -10.87 -9.98
CA LEU A 181 0.79 -10.29 -11.19
C LEU A 181 0.22 -8.89 -10.92
N SER A 182 -0.48 -8.73 -9.81
CA SER A 182 -1.00 -7.43 -9.37
C SER A 182 0.11 -6.43 -9.12
N LEU A 183 1.19 -6.83 -8.44
CA LEU A 183 2.35 -5.97 -8.18
C LEU A 183 3.00 -5.53 -9.49
N GLY A 184 3.20 -6.45 -10.44
CA GLY A 184 3.73 -6.13 -11.77
C GLY A 184 2.86 -5.12 -12.53
N LEU A 185 1.53 -5.27 -12.48
CA LEU A 185 0.61 -4.29 -13.09
C LEU A 185 0.64 -2.93 -12.40
N THR A 186 0.83 -2.90 -11.08
CA THR A 186 1.03 -1.65 -10.33
C THR A 186 2.33 -0.96 -10.73
N CYS A 187 3.44 -1.70 -10.81
CA CYS A 187 4.72 -1.17 -11.29
C CYS A 187 4.60 -0.64 -12.72
N LEU A 188 3.95 -1.39 -13.63
CA LEU A 188 3.72 -0.93 -15.00
C LEU A 188 2.85 0.32 -15.06
N ALA A 189 1.83 0.46 -14.20
CA ALA A 189 1.02 1.67 -14.15
C ALA A 189 1.83 2.90 -13.71
N ILE A 190 2.81 2.72 -12.83
CA ILE A 190 3.70 3.81 -12.42
C ILE A 190 4.71 4.12 -13.54
N PHE A 191 5.51 3.13 -13.95
CA PHE A 191 6.63 3.34 -14.89
C PHE A 191 6.19 3.58 -16.33
N ALA A 192 5.13 2.91 -16.81
CA ALA A 192 4.69 3.01 -18.20
C ALA A 192 3.51 3.97 -18.40
N VAL A 193 2.88 4.48 -17.35
CA VAL A 193 1.74 5.42 -17.48
C VAL A 193 1.99 6.69 -16.70
N LEU A 194 2.18 6.63 -15.38
CA LEU A 194 2.33 7.83 -14.56
C LEU A 194 3.56 8.66 -14.95
N ILE A 195 4.75 8.05 -14.98
CA ILE A 195 5.99 8.77 -15.30
C ILE A 195 5.92 9.41 -16.70
N PRO A 196 5.56 8.68 -17.77
CA PRO A 196 5.37 9.28 -19.09
C PRO A 196 4.32 10.40 -19.11
N LEU A 197 3.21 10.28 -18.37
CA LEU A 197 2.21 11.35 -18.29
C LEU A 197 2.76 12.63 -17.65
N ILE A 198 3.60 12.50 -16.63
CA ILE A 198 4.27 13.63 -15.97
C ILE A 198 5.23 14.31 -16.95
N VAL A 199 6.06 13.52 -17.66
CA VAL A 199 7.02 14.04 -18.64
C VAL A 199 6.30 14.71 -19.83
N ALA A 200 5.16 14.18 -20.25
CA ALA A 200 4.32 14.76 -21.29
C ALA A 200 3.58 16.04 -20.84
N GLY A 201 3.77 16.52 -19.60
CA GLY A 201 3.20 17.78 -19.11
C GLY A 201 1.73 17.70 -18.72
N TYR A 202 1.15 16.50 -18.57
CA TYR A 202 -0.22 16.37 -18.08
C TYR A 202 -0.31 16.77 -16.60
N ASN A 203 -1.50 17.19 -16.17
CA ASN A 203 -1.73 17.56 -14.77
C ASN A 203 -1.47 16.37 -13.82
N ILE A 204 -0.41 16.50 -13.02
CA ILE A 204 0.11 15.44 -12.15
C ILE A 204 -0.91 15.01 -11.10
N TYR A 205 -1.69 15.96 -10.55
CA TYR A 205 -2.70 15.66 -9.53
C TYR A 205 -3.76 14.69 -10.06
N TRP A 206 -4.31 14.95 -11.25
CA TRP A 206 -5.31 14.08 -11.86
C TRP A 206 -4.73 12.76 -12.34
N ALA A 207 -3.53 12.79 -12.92
CA ALA A 207 -2.83 11.58 -13.36
C ALA A 207 -2.57 10.63 -12.19
N ALA A 208 -2.04 11.15 -11.08
CA ALA A 208 -1.72 10.37 -9.90
C ALA A 208 -2.99 9.81 -9.21
N ILE A 209 -4.06 10.61 -9.07
CA ILE A 209 -5.36 10.10 -8.57
C ILE A 209 -5.90 8.99 -9.49
N GLY A 210 -5.84 9.17 -10.81
CA GLY A 210 -6.29 8.17 -11.78
C GLY A 210 -5.54 6.84 -11.66
N VAL A 211 -4.21 6.90 -11.57
CA VAL A 211 -3.35 5.71 -11.39
C VAL A 211 -3.59 5.06 -10.02
N CYS A 212 -3.77 5.84 -8.95
CA CYS A 212 -4.11 5.30 -7.63
C CYS A 212 -5.46 4.57 -7.64
N LEU A 213 -6.51 5.15 -8.23
CA LEU A 213 -7.81 4.49 -8.34
C LEU A 213 -7.75 3.23 -9.21
N TYR A 214 -7.02 3.29 -10.32
CA TYR A 214 -6.78 2.13 -11.18
C TYR A 214 -6.10 1.00 -10.40
N THR A 215 -4.99 1.30 -9.71
CA THR A 215 -4.24 0.30 -8.94
C THR A 215 -5.08 -0.30 -7.83
N ILE A 216 -5.87 0.49 -7.09
CA ILE A 216 -6.82 -0.01 -6.07
C ILE A 216 -7.82 -1.00 -6.68
N VAL A 217 -8.44 -0.67 -7.82
CA VAL A 217 -9.44 -1.55 -8.44
C VAL A 217 -8.81 -2.85 -8.93
N VAL A 218 -7.68 -2.77 -9.63
CA VAL A 218 -7.00 -3.94 -10.22
C VAL A 218 -6.48 -4.88 -9.13
N THR A 219 -5.81 -4.33 -8.13
CA THR A 219 -5.23 -5.12 -7.03
C THR A 219 -6.31 -5.87 -6.24
N LEU A 220 -7.36 -5.18 -5.81
CA LEU A 220 -8.46 -5.79 -5.06
C LEU A 220 -9.24 -6.80 -5.92
N ALA A 221 -9.40 -6.53 -7.22
CA ALA A 221 -10.05 -7.45 -8.14
C ALA A 221 -9.24 -8.73 -8.36
N LEU A 222 -7.91 -8.64 -8.51
CA LEU A 222 -7.04 -9.80 -8.76
C LEU A 222 -6.79 -10.63 -7.50
N VAL A 223 -6.57 -9.99 -6.36
CA VAL A 223 -6.25 -10.65 -5.09
C VAL A 223 -7.52 -11.20 -4.42
N SER A 224 -8.51 -10.33 -4.21
CA SER A 224 -9.72 -10.65 -3.44
C SER A 224 -10.92 -11.06 -4.29
N GLY A 225 -10.85 -10.88 -5.61
CA GLY A 225 -11.95 -11.14 -6.53
C GLY A 225 -13.03 -10.05 -6.50
N TRP A 226 -13.93 -10.06 -7.47
CA TRP A 226 -15.02 -9.09 -7.53
C TRP A 226 -16.16 -9.46 -6.59
N ARG A 227 -16.11 -8.91 -5.38
CA ARG A 227 -17.11 -9.16 -4.34
C ARG A 227 -17.49 -7.89 -3.61
N VAL A 228 -18.57 -7.97 -2.83
CA VAL A 228 -19.02 -6.87 -1.97
C VAL A 228 -17.91 -6.40 -1.03
N LYS A 229 -17.11 -7.33 -0.48
CA LYS A 229 -15.96 -6.99 0.36
C LYS A 229 -14.90 -6.18 -0.38
N SER A 230 -14.55 -6.58 -1.61
CA SER A 230 -13.51 -5.91 -2.41
C SER A 230 -13.99 -4.54 -2.89
N LEU A 231 -15.28 -4.42 -3.24
CA LEU A 231 -15.88 -3.13 -3.59
C LEU A 231 -15.92 -2.18 -2.38
N ALA A 232 -16.29 -2.69 -1.20
CA ALA A 232 -16.28 -1.91 0.03
C ALA A 232 -14.88 -1.43 0.41
N ALA A 233 -13.89 -2.33 0.32
CA ALA A 233 -12.48 -2.00 0.49
C ALA A 233 -12.06 -0.93 -0.51
N GLY A 234 -12.35 -1.08 -1.80
CA GLY A 234 -11.95 -0.12 -2.84
C GLY A 234 -12.53 1.27 -2.64
N ILE A 235 -13.80 1.39 -2.24
CA ILE A 235 -14.42 2.68 -1.89
C ILE A 235 -13.73 3.30 -0.68
N GLY A 236 -13.40 2.49 0.33
CA GLY A 236 -12.70 2.96 1.51
C GLY A 236 -11.28 3.44 1.22
N CYS A 237 -10.52 2.68 0.43
CA CYS A 237 -9.16 3.04 0.00
C CYS A 237 -9.17 4.32 -0.82
N ALA A 238 -10.08 4.42 -1.81
CA ALA A 238 -10.26 5.63 -2.58
C ALA A 238 -10.57 6.84 -1.67
N GLY A 239 -11.46 6.65 -0.68
CA GLY A 239 -11.75 7.68 0.32
C GLY A 239 -10.52 8.11 1.13
N GLY A 240 -9.73 7.15 1.62
CA GLY A 240 -8.51 7.43 2.38
C GLY A 240 -7.43 8.14 1.57
N VAL A 241 -7.19 7.68 0.34
CA VAL A 241 -6.20 8.26 -0.58
C VAL A 241 -6.60 9.68 -0.98
N LEU A 242 -7.89 9.92 -1.25
CA LEU A 242 -8.38 11.27 -1.56
C LEU A 242 -8.26 12.21 -0.36
N VAL A 243 -8.46 11.73 0.87
CA VAL A 243 -8.24 12.54 2.08
C VAL A 243 -6.75 12.83 2.28
N ALA A 244 -5.87 11.85 2.06
CA ALA A 244 -4.42 12.07 2.11
C ALA A 244 -4.01 13.14 1.09
N GLY A 245 -4.48 13.04 -0.16
CA GLY A 245 -4.23 14.04 -1.19
C GLY A 245 -4.79 15.42 -0.83
N LEU A 246 -6.00 15.50 -0.26
CA LEU A 246 -6.58 16.76 0.21
C LEU A 246 -5.73 17.41 1.29
N ILE A 247 -5.23 16.61 2.26
CA ILE A 247 -4.33 17.10 3.31
C ILE A 247 -3.04 17.60 2.68
N THR A 248 -2.48 16.90 1.71
CA THR A 248 -1.27 17.35 1.02
C THR A 248 -1.49 18.70 0.34
N ILE A 249 -2.57 18.89 -0.42
CA ILE A 249 -2.88 20.17 -1.09
C ILE A 249 -3.04 21.31 -0.06
N VAL A 250 -3.74 21.05 1.05
CA VAL A 250 -3.93 22.05 2.11
C VAL A 250 -2.59 22.38 2.78
N SER A 251 -1.78 21.36 3.09
CA SER A 251 -0.48 21.53 3.73
C SER A 251 0.51 22.25 2.83
N GLU A 252 0.56 21.91 1.54
CA GLU A 252 1.38 22.58 0.53
C GLU A 252 1.15 24.10 0.55
N TYR A 253 -0.13 24.52 0.56
CA TYR A 253 -0.50 25.93 0.65
C TYR A 253 -0.14 26.57 2.00
N ARG A 254 -0.34 25.85 3.12
CA ARG A 254 -0.15 26.42 4.47
C ARG A 254 1.31 26.46 4.91
N LEU A 255 2.13 25.54 4.41
CA LEU A 255 3.56 25.42 4.69
C LEU A 255 4.42 26.20 3.69
N HIS A 256 3.81 26.80 2.65
CA HIS A 256 4.50 27.52 1.58
C HIS A 256 5.55 26.67 0.86
N MET A 257 5.24 25.39 0.62
CA MET A 257 6.15 24.46 -0.03
C MET A 257 6.43 24.91 -1.47
N THR A 258 7.68 24.87 -1.88
CA THR A 258 8.14 25.05 -3.26
C THR A 258 8.07 23.73 -4.03
N GLY A 259 8.21 22.60 -3.35
CA GLY A 259 8.27 21.27 -3.93
C GLY A 259 9.70 20.79 -4.24
N ILE A 260 10.71 21.62 -3.95
CA ILE A 260 12.12 21.26 -4.07
C ILE A 260 12.51 20.47 -2.81
N VAL A 261 12.54 19.14 -2.94
CA VAL A 261 12.71 18.20 -1.82
C VAL A 261 14.13 17.63 -1.73
N ASP A 262 14.87 17.69 -2.82
CA ASP A 262 16.26 17.25 -2.97
C ASP A 262 16.93 17.95 -4.17
N ASP A 263 18.24 17.81 -4.31
CA ASP A 263 18.99 18.40 -5.41
C ASP A 263 18.52 17.84 -6.78
N ASP A 264 18.09 16.58 -6.81
CA ASP A 264 17.54 15.93 -8.00
C ASP A 264 16.22 16.56 -8.46
N SER A 265 15.33 16.93 -7.54
CA SER A 265 14.09 17.65 -7.87
C SER A 265 14.34 19.02 -8.49
N MET A 266 15.46 19.67 -8.15
CA MET A 266 15.87 20.91 -8.80
C MET A 266 16.27 20.66 -10.26
N LEU A 267 16.94 19.54 -10.56
CA LEU A 267 17.29 19.17 -11.94
C LEU A 267 16.05 18.96 -12.81
N LEU A 268 14.94 18.46 -12.25
CA LEU A 268 13.68 18.29 -12.97
C LEU A 268 13.11 19.62 -13.53
N MET A 269 13.50 20.77 -12.98
CA MET A 269 13.08 22.07 -13.51
C MET A 269 13.70 22.39 -14.88
N PHE A 270 14.84 21.77 -15.21
CA PHE A 270 15.58 22.03 -16.45
C PHE A 270 15.34 20.99 -17.55
N ILE A 271 14.60 19.93 -17.24
CA ILE A 271 14.32 18.80 -18.15
C ILE A 271 13.38 19.22 -19.29
N ASN A 272 12.39 20.07 -19.04
CA ASN A 272 11.43 20.50 -20.04
C ASN A 272 11.17 22.01 -19.92
N GLU A 273 11.84 22.80 -20.77
CA GLU A 273 11.73 24.27 -20.77
C GLU A 273 10.36 24.75 -21.27
N GLU A 274 9.70 24.02 -22.17
CA GLU A 274 8.40 24.41 -22.73
C GLU A 274 7.25 24.15 -21.75
N HIS A 275 7.33 23.05 -20.99
CA HIS A 275 6.36 22.65 -19.98
C HIS A 275 7.05 22.25 -18.68
N PRO A 276 7.35 23.22 -17.79
CA PRO A 276 8.04 22.94 -16.54
C PRO A 276 7.22 21.98 -15.68
N ILE A 277 7.88 20.97 -15.14
CA ILE A 277 7.25 19.95 -14.30
C ILE A 277 6.87 20.59 -12.95
N ASP A 278 5.62 20.41 -12.55
CA ASP A 278 5.13 20.87 -11.25
C ASP A 278 5.68 20.01 -10.11
N LEU A 279 6.75 20.47 -9.46
CA LEU A 279 7.41 19.77 -8.36
C LEU A 279 6.46 19.51 -7.18
N LYS A 280 5.51 20.40 -6.93
CA LYS A 280 4.52 20.20 -5.87
C LYS A 280 3.56 19.06 -6.21
N GLY A 281 3.21 18.96 -7.49
CA GLY A 281 2.49 17.82 -8.04
C GLY A 281 3.23 16.49 -7.85
N ILE A 282 4.57 16.48 -7.96
CA ILE A 282 5.39 15.29 -7.68
C ILE A 282 5.29 14.89 -6.21
N VAL A 283 5.44 15.84 -5.29
CA VAL A 283 5.26 15.60 -3.85
C VAL A 283 3.86 15.03 -3.56
N PHE A 284 2.83 15.62 -4.17
CA PHE A 284 1.46 15.12 -4.08
C PHE A 284 1.36 13.66 -4.55
N ALA A 285 1.90 13.35 -5.73
CA ALA A 285 1.88 12.00 -6.29
C ALA A 285 2.61 11.00 -5.39
N ALA A 286 3.79 11.33 -4.89
CA ALA A 286 4.59 10.49 -4.00
C ALA A 286 3.82 10.12 -2.71
N ILE A 287 3.16 11.10 -2.08
CA ILE A 287 2.39 10.88 -0.85
C ILE A 287 1.19 9.96 -1.10
N ILE A 288 0.41 10.22 -2.15
CA ILE A 288 -0.80 9.40 -2.39
C ILE A 288 -0.45 7.98 -2.85
N ILE A 289 0.61 7.81 -3.65
CA ILE A 289 1.08 6.49 -4.10
C ILE A 289 1.59 5.68 -2.91
N GLY A 290 2.38 6.30 -2.04
CA GLY A 290 2.84 5.64 -0.81
C GLY A 290 1.69 5.30 0.14
N ALA A 291 0.63 6.13 0.20
CA ALA A 291 -0.57 5.85 1.00
C ALA A 291 -1.46 4.73 0.42
N VAL A 292 -1.50 4.54 -0.91
CA VAL A 292 -2.35 3.50 -1.54
C VAL A 292 -2.06 2.12 -0.98
N GLY A 293 -0.80 1.75 -0.80
CA GLY A 293 -0.42 0.42 -0.29
C GLY A 293 -1.00 0.15 1.09
N ALA A 294 -0.75 1.05 2.05
CA ALA A 294 -1.22 0.88 3.41
C ALA A 294 -2.75 0.99 3.54
N THR A 295 -3.40 1.86 2.76
CA THR A 295 -4.87 1.97 2.77
C THR A 295 -5.55 0.73 2.19
N MET A 296 -4.93 0.08 1.20
CA MET A 296 -5.43 -1.17 0.61
C MET A 296 -5.49 -2.31 1.61
N ASP A 297 -4.43 -2.49 2.40
CA ASP A 297 -4.38 -3.53 3.42
C ASP A 297 -5.43 -3.29 4.51
N VAL A 298 -5.50 -2.06 5.04
CA VAL A 298 -6.50 -1.68 6.08
C VAL A 298 -7.93 -1.82 5.56
N GLY A 299 -8.20 -1.34 4.34
CA GLY A 299 -9.52 -1.44 3.73
C GLY A 299 -9.94 -2.89 3.52
N MET A 300 -9.02 -3.74 3.06
CA MET A 300 -9.30 -5.15 2.83
C MET A 300 -9.54 -5.90 4.14
N ASP A 301 -8.76 -5.66 5.19
CA ASP A 301 -8.88 -6.32 6.49
C ASP A 301 -10.20 -6.01 7.17
N ILE A 302 -10.63 -4.74 7.15
CA ILE A 302 -11.93 -4.32 7.70
C ILE A 302 -13.07 -4.93 6.90
N ALA A 303 -13.02 -4.80 5.56
CA ALA A 303 -14.10 -5.29 4.71
C ALA A 303 -14.23 -6.82 4.79
N ALA A 304 -13.12 -7.55 4.87
CA ALA A 304 -13.09 -9.00 5.06
C ALA A 304 -13.69 -9.39 6.41
N SER A 305 -13.26 -8.74 7.49
CA SER A 305 -13.72 -9.04 8.85
C SER A 305 -15.21 -8.76 9.02
N LEU A 306 -15.69 -7.61 8.55
CA LEU A 306 -17.11 -7.26 8.55
C LEU A 306 -17.95 -8.22 7.71
N THR A 307 -17.42 -8.65 6.57
CA THR A 307 -18.08 -9.65 5.71
C THR A 307 -18.23 -10.98 6.42
N GLU A 308 -17.20 -11.42 7.15
CA GLU A 308 -17.24 -12.66 7.92
C GLU A 308 -18.25 -12.60 9.07
N ILE A 309 -18.28 -11.48 9.80
CA ILE A 309 -19.27 -11.23 10.86
C ILE A 309 -20.68 -11.27 10.29
N TYR A 310 -20.92 -10.60 9.16
CA TYR A 310 -22.22 -10.58 8.49
C TYR A 310 -22.65 -11.97 8.02
N HIS A 311 -21.73 -12.79 7.48
CA HIS A 311 -22.06 -14.14 7.04
C HIS A 311 -22.36 -15.09 8.21
N LYS A 312 -21.66 -14.95 9.34
CA LYS A 312 -21.95 -15.75 10.55
C LYS A 312 -23.24 -15.32 11.24
N ASN A 313 -23.57 -14.04 11.24
CA ASN A 313 -24.82 -13.51 11.80
C ASN A 313 -25.55 -12.60 10.79
N PRO A 314 -26.32 -13.16 9.84
CA PRO A 314 -27.02 -12.37 8.81
C PRO A 314 -28.12 -11.45 9.35
N ASP A 315 -28.56 -11.68 10.58
CA ASP A 315 -29.59 -10.88 11.24
C ASP A 315 -29.04 -9.71 12.06
N ILE A 316 -27.71 -9.57 12.15
CA ILE A 316 -27.02 -8.47 12.83
C ILE A 316 -27.57 -7.10 12.41
N GLY A 317 -27.68 -6.20 13.39
CA GLY A 317 -28.07 -4.81 13.14
C GLY A 317 -26.97 -4.07 12.37
N MET A 318 -27.35 -3.22 11.39
CA MET A 318 -26.37 -2.44 10.62
C MET A 318 -25.51 -1.52 11.51
N ARG A 319 -26.09 -0.99 12.59
CA ARG A 319 -25.37 -0.19 13.59
C ARG A 319 -24.36 -1.02 14.38
N GLU A 320 -24.72 -2.26 14.70
CA GLU A 320 -23.86 -3.18 15.42
C GLU A 320 -22.70 -3.63 14.54
N LEU A 321 -22.98 -3.93 13.26
CA LEU A 321 -21.95 -4.21 12.26
C LEU A 321 -20.99 -3.03 12.07
N ALA A 322 -21.50 -1.80 12.01
CA ALA A 322 -20.67 -0.60 11.95
C ALA A 322 -19.79 -0.47 13.21
N ARG A 323 -20.36 -0.68 14.40
CA ARG A 323 -19.62 -0.63 15.67
C ARG A 323 -18.48 -1.64 15.70
N SER A 324 -18.72 -2.87 15.23
CA SER A 324 -17.66 -3.87 15.09
C SER A 324 -16.55 -3.40 14.15
N GLY A 325 -16.89 -2.78 13.02
CA GLY A 325 -15.89 -2.24 12.08
C GLY A 325 -15.03 -1.15 12.69
N PHE A 326 -15.63 -0.22 13.43
CA PHE A 326 -14.88 0.82 14.15
C PHE A 326 -14.00 0.26 15.26
N THR A 327 -14.44 -0.79 15.96
CA THR A 327 -13.64 -1.47 16.97
C THR A 327 -12.41 -2.14 16.33
N ILE A 328 -12.62 -2.93 15.28
CA ILE A 328 -11.53 -3.61 14.55
C ILE A 328 -10.55 -2.58 13.97
N GLY A 329 -11.08 -1.53 13.34
CA GLY A 329 -10.27 -0.46 12.77
C GLY A 329 -9.39 0.23 13.80
N ARG A 330 -9.89 0.45 15.03
CA ARG A 330 -9.11 1.03 16.12
C ARG A 330 -7.93 0.13 16.54
N ASP A 331 -8.14 -1.19 16.50
CA ASP A 331 -7.11 -2.15 16.89
C ASP A 331 -5.96 -2.20 15.87
N ILE A 332 -6.26 -2.05 14.57
CA ILE A 332 -5.23 -2.09 13.49
C ILE A 332 -4.62 -0.72 13.17
N MET A 333 -5.29 0.39 13.52
CA MET A 333 -4.84 1.74 13.16
C MET A 333 -3.43 2.03 13.69
N GLY A 334 -3.13 1.63 14.92
CA GLY A 334 -1.86 1.92 15.58
C GLY A 334 -0.68 1.21 14.91
N THR A 335 -0.83 -0.07 14.58
CA THR A 335 0.24 -0.86 13.95
C THR A 335 0.50 -0.42 12.52
N MET A 336 -0.55 -0.08 11.76
CA MET A 336 -0.43 0.36 10.38
C MET A 336 0.16 1.76 10.24
N SER A 337 -0.23 2.70 11.12
CA SER A 337 0.34 4.05 11.13
C SER A 337 1.82 4.04 11.53
N ASN A 338 2.20 3.27 12.56
CA ASN A 338 3.61 3.14 12.95
C ASN A 338 4.47 2.57 11.82
N THR A 339 3.96 1.54 11.13
CA THR A 339 4.67 0.94 9.98
C THR A 339 4.91 1.97 8.88
N LEU A 340 3.90 2.80 8.56
CA LEU A 340 4.03 3.83 7.53
C LEU A 340 5.00 4.94 7.94
N VAL A 341 4.89 5.44 9.16
CA VAL A 341 5.79 6.50 9.69
C VAL A 341 7.24 6.01 9.69
N LEU A 342 7.48 4.80 10.19
CA LEU A 342 8.82 4.20 10.20
C LEU A 342 9.35 3.92 8.80
N ALA A 343 8.50 3.57 7.84
CA ALA A 343 8.91 3.37 6.45
C ALA A 343 9.44 4.66 5.81
N TYR A 344 8.76 5.79 6.04
CA TYR A 344 9.20 7.09 5.51
C TYR A 344 10.42 7.65 6.24
N ILE A 345 10.44 7.61 7.57
CA ILE A 345 11.65 8.00 8.33
C ILE A 345 12.84 7.12 7.93
N GLY A 346 12.60 5.83 7.67
CA GLY A 346 13.61 4.89 7.21
C GLY A 346 14.18 5.24 5.83
N SER A 347 13.34 5.67 4.87
CA SER A 347 13.83 6.12 3.56
C SER A 347 14.59 7.45 3.64
N GLY A 348 14.11 8.39 4.46
CA GLY A 348 14.71 9.71 4.69
C GLY A 348 15.79 9.74 5.79
N LEU A 349 16.29 8.58 6.24
CA LEU A 349 17.19 8.50 7.40
C LEU A 349 18.48 9.31 7.20
N HIS A 350 19.04 9.28 5.99
CA HIS A 350 20.27 9.98 5.65
C HIS A 350 20.10 11.51 5.71
N VAL A 351 18.98 12.03 5.17
CA VAL A 351 18.63 13.46 5.25
C VAL A 351 18.39 13.85 6.71
N THR A 352 17.70 12.99 7.47
CA THR A 352 17.44 13.21 8.90
C THR A 352 18.75 13.30 9.68
N LEU A 353 19.69 12.38 9.44
CA LEU A 353 21.00 12.37 10.09
C LEU A 353 21.82 13.62 9.74
N LEU A 354 21.83 14.01 8.47
CA LEU A 354 22.54 15.20 7.99
C LEU A 354 22.05 16.45 8.74
N PHE A 355 20.74 16.70 8.75
CA PHE A 355 20.21 17.92 9.38
C PHE A 355 20.25 17.89 10.91
N MET A 356 20.10 16.72 11.54
CA MET A 356 20.31 16.58 12.99
C MET A 356 21.76 16.83 13.41
N THR A 357 22.72 16.62 12.50
CA THR A 357 24.14 16.91 12.75
C THR A 357 24.48 18.37 12.45
N TYR A 358 23.81 18.97 11.47
CA TYR A 358 24.07 20.34 11.01
C TYR A 358 23.40 21.41 11.88
N TYR A 359 22.24 21.09 12.48
CA TYR A 359 21.46 22.00 13.30
C TYR A 359 21.34 21.50 14.74
N ASP A 360 21.58 22.40 15.71
CA ASP A 360 21.48 22.08 17.14
C ASP A 360 20.03 22.01 17.67
N SER A 361 19.06 22.58 16.94
CA SER A 361 17.66 22.66 17.37
C SER A 361 16.73 21.86 16.47
N LEU A 362 15.90 21.01 17.09
CA LEU A 362 14.84 20.27 16.41
C LEU A 362 13.82 21.18 15.72
N GLU A 363 13.56 22.37 16.27
CA GLU A 363 12.65 23.33 15.65
C GLU A 363 13.21 23.81 14.30
N THR A 364 14.52 24.06 14.22
CA THR A 364 15.16 24.46 12.97
C THR A 364 15.12 23.32 11.96
N VAL A 365 15.43 22.09 12.38
CA VAL A 365 15.37 20.90 11.52
C VAL A 365 13.98 20.70 10.94
N LEU A 366 12.92 20.78 11.74
CA LEU A 366 11.53 20.58 11.28
C LEU A 366 11.03 21.67 10.33
N ASN A 367 11.65 22.85 10.32
CA ASN A 367 11.32 23.97 9.45
C ASN A 367 12.11 23.98 8.12
N VAL A 368 13.07 23.05 7.95
CA VAL A 368 13.73 22.85 6.66
C VAL A 368 12.77 22.11 5.73
N GLU A 369 12.53 22.64 4.53
CA GLU A 369 11.51 22.11 3.59
C GLU A 369 11.67 20.60 3.31
N MET A 370 12.90 20.11 3.13
CA MET A 370 13.20 18.68 2.92
C MET A 370 12.70 17.81 4.08
N MET A 371 12.96 18.24 5.33
CA MET A 371 12.49 17.56 6.53
C MET A 371 10.99 17.72 6.75
N THR A 372 10.45 18.91 6.49
CA THR A 372 9.02 19.18 6.54
C THR A 372 8.27 18.24 5.58
N ASN A 373 8.82 17.97 4.39
CA ASN A 373 8.23 17.07 3.40
C ASN A 373 8.16 15.62 3.89
N GLU A 374 9.26 15.08 4.45
CA GLU A 374 9.29 13.73 5.03
C GLU A 374 8.25 13.56 6.15
N VAL A 375 8.16 14.55 7.04
CA VAL A 375 7.17 14.56 8.12
C VAL A 375 5.75 14.67 7.56
N LEU A 376 5.53 15.54 6.56
CA LEU A 376 4.23 15.69 5.91
C LEU A 376 3.79 14.38 5.24
N GLN A 377 4.69 13.68 4.57
CA GLN A 377 4.42 12.40 3.93
C GLN A 377 4.01 11.32 4.94
N ALA A 378 4.72 11.24 6.07
CA ALA A 378 4.38 10.34 7.17
C ALA A 378 3.02 10.64 7.81
N LEU A 379 2.71 11.93 8.03
CA LEU A 379 1.45 12.37 8.65
C LEU A 379 0.27 12.26 7.70
N ALA A 380 0.35 12.81 6.49
CA ALA A 380 -0.72 12.81 5.50
C ALA A 380 -1.10 11.38 5.11
N GLY A 381 -0.11 10.51 4.88
CA GLY A 381 -0.33 9.09 4.62
C GLY A 381 -1.01 8.39 5.78
N SER A 382 -0.57 8.64 7.02
CA SER A 382 -1.19 8.06 8.22
C SER A 382 -2.63 8.52 8.39
N ILE A 383 -2.92 9.81 8.20
CA ILE A 383 -4.30 10.33 8.28
C ILE A 383 -5.19 9.68 7.20
N GLY A 384 -4.66 9.44 6.01
CA GLY A 384 -5.34 8.66 4.97
C GLY A 384 -5.75 7.26 5.45
N ILE A 385 -4.88 6.55 6.17
CA ILE A 385 -5.21 5.26 6.80
C ILE A 385 -6.34 5.42 7.83
N VAL A 386 -6.25 6.43 8.70
CA VAL A 386 -7.28 6.69 9.73
C VAL A 386 -8.64 6.93 9.08
N PHE A 387 -8.70 7.66 7.96
CA PHE A 387 -9.93 7.91 7.22
C PHE A 387 -10.40 6.72 6.36
N THR A 388 -9.51 5.78 6.04
CA THR A 388 -9.88 4.52 5.35
C THR A 388 -10.78 3.66 6.23
N ILE A 389 -10.57 3.67 7.55
CA ILE A 389 -11.36 2.89 8.51
C ILE A 389 -12.87 3.25 8.49
N PRO A 390 -13.28 4.51 8.73
CA PRO A 390 -14.69 4.89 8.71
C PRO A 390 -15.30 4.73 7.32
N THR A 391 -14.58 5.11 6.27
CA THR A 391 -15.09 5.03 4.89
C THR A 391 -15.34 3.59 4.47
N THR A 392 -14.41 2.67 4.75
CA THR A 392 -14.58 1.22 4.49
C THR A 392 -15.72 0.63 5.30
N THR A 393 -15.81 0.97 6.59
CA THR A 393 -16.85 0.45 7.50
C THR A 393 -18.24 0.86 7.01
N LEU A 394 -18.41 2.15 6.71
CA LEU A 394 -19.67 2.70 6.21
C LEU A 394 -20.02 2.15 4.82
N ALA A 395 -19.04 2.04 3.91
CA ALA A 395 -19.23 1.44 2.59
C ALA A 395 -19.69 -0.02 2.71
N THR A 396 -19.06 -0.80 3.59
CA THR A 396 -19.41 -2.21 3.82
C THR A 396 -20.86 -2.33 4.32
N VAL A 397 -21.21 -1.58 5.36
CA VAL A 397 -22.56 -1.58 5.95
C VAL A 397 -23.60 -1.15 4.92
N PHE A 398 -23.31 -0.11 4.14
CA PHE A 398 -24.20 0.39 3.10
C PHE A 398 -24.44 -0.65 2.00
N LEU A 399 -23.38 -1.29 1.48
CA LEU A 399 -23.49 -2.31 0.44
C LEU A 399 -24.28 -3.54 0.92
N TYR A 400 -24.04 -4.00 2.16
CA TYR A 400 -24.83 -5.09 2.73
C TYR A 400 -26.28 -4.70 3.02
N ALA A 401 -26.54 -3.47 3.47
CA ALA A 401 -27.91 -2.97 3.63
C ALA A 401 -28.69 -2.94 2.31
N LEU A 402 -28.05 -2.50 1.21
CA LEU A 402 -28.61 -2.54 -0.13
C LEU A 402 -28.91 -3.97 -0.58
N SER A 403 -27.98 -4.91 -0.32
CA SER A 403 -28.17 -6.32 -0.67
C SER A 403 -29.37 -6.94 0.07
N ARG A 404 -29.53 -6.65 1.38
CA ARG A 404 -30.65 -7.11 2.21
C ARG A 404 -31.98 -6.53 1.73
N ARG A 405 -32.03 -5.24 1.36
CA ARG A 405 -33.23 -4.60 0.75
C ARG A 405 -33.60 -5.25 -0.58
N ARG A 406 -32.62 -5.56 -1.44
CA ARG A 406 -32.86 -6.21 -2.74
C ARG A 406 -33.40 -7.63 -2.57
N GLN A 407 -32.88 -8.39 -1.61
CA GLN A 407 -33.40 -9.73 -1.28
C GLN A 407 -34.83 -9.67 -0.75
N ARG A 408 -35.14 -8.75 0.17
CA ARG A 408 -36.51 -8.54 0.67
C ARG A 408 -37.48 -8.16 -0.47
N ARG A 409 -37.08 -7.28 -1.39
CA ARG A 409 -37.88 -6.92 -2.57
C ARG A 409 -38.12 -8.10 -3.51
N LYS A 410 -37.11 -8.95 -3.76
CA LYS A 410 -37.27 -10.18 -4.56
C LYS A 410 -38.20 -11.18 -3.87
N ALA A 411 -38.09 -11.35 -2.56
CA ALA A 411 -38.97 -12.22 -1.78
C ALA A 411 -40.42 -11.70 -1.78
N ALA A 412 -40.63 -10.38 -1.68
CA ALA A 412 -41.96 -9.77 -1.78
C ALA A 412 -42.58 -9.95 -3.18
N LYS A 413 -41.80 -9.76 -4.25
CA LYS A 413 -42.26 -10.01 -5.63
C LYS A 413 -42.55 -11.50 -5.91
N ALA A 414 -41.76 -12.41 -5.36
CA ALA A 414 -41.99 -13.85 -5.50
C ALA A 414 -43.19 -14.35 -4.67
N GLY A 415 -43.47 -13.70 -3.53
CA GLY A 415 -44.67 -13.98 -2.72
C GLY A 415 -45.97 -13.45 -3.33
N ALA A 416 -45.90 -12.34 -4.09
CA ALA A 416 -47.06 -11.78 -4.79
C ALA A 416 -47.49 -12.58 -6.03
N GLY A 417 -46.60 -13.40 -6.61
CA GLY A 417 -46.88 -14.21 -7.81
C GLY A 417 -47.47 -15.60 -7.55
N GLY A 418 -47.76 -15.96 -6.30
CA GLY A 418 -48.22 -17.31 -5.91
C GLY A 418 -49.47 -17.37 -5.05
N ALA A 419 -50.16 -16.24 -4.84
CA ALA A 419 -51.42 -16.22 -4.09
C ALA A 419 -52.60 -16.25 -5.06
N GLN A 420 -53.05 -17.46 -5.39
CA GLN A 420 -54.42 -17.66 -5.89
C GLN A 420 -55.36 -17.39 -4.70
N PRO A 421 -56.39 -16.54 -4.82
CA PRO A 421 -57.27 -16.25 -3.69
C PRO A 421 -58.05 -17.53 -3.35
N LEU A 422 -57.91 -18.03 -2.12
CA LEU A 422 -58.87 -18.99 -1.59
C LEU A 422 -60.21 -18.28 -1.36
N PRO A 423 -61.36 -18.91 -1.64
CA PRO A 423 -62.66 -18.24 -1.60
C PRO A 423 -63.03 -17.80 -0.18
N ALA A 424 -63.70 -16.65 -0.09
CA ALA A 424 -64.27 -16.11 1.13
C ALA A 424 -65.52 -16.92 1.55
N GLU A 425 -65.32 -18.04 2.23
CA GLU A 425 -66.41 -18.76 2.93
C GLU A 425 -65.79 -19.79 3.89
N ALA A 426 -65.44 -19.36 5.11
CA ALA A 426 -65.26 -20.18 6.33
C ALA A 426 -64.74 -19.31 7.50
N ALA A 427 -65.30 -18.12 7.70
CA ALA A 427 -64.95 -17.24 8.82
C ALA A 427 -66.08 -17.09 9.87
N GLU A 428 -67.15 -17.86 9.74
CA GLU A 428 -68.16 -18.04 10.79
C GLU A 428 -68.26 -19.54 11.08
N THR A 429 -68.48 -19.89 12.34
CA THR A 429 -68.53 -21.26 12.89
C THR A 429 -67.18 -21.95 13.15
N ALA A 430 -66.42 -21.43 14.11
CA ALA A 430 -65.70 -22.27 15.08
C ALA A 430 -65.19 -21.40 16.24
N ALA A 431 -65.55 -21.79 17.46
CA ALA A 431 -65.06 -21.30 18.75
C ALA A 431 -65.73 -20.04 19.33
N ALA A 432 -67.05 -20.08 19.46
CA ALA A 432 -67.64 -19.88 20.79
C ALA A 432 -67.24 -21.08 21.68
N ASP A 433 -67.07 -20.86 22.99
CA ASP A 433 -66.56 -21.77 24.02
C ASP A 433 -65.07 -21.61 24.36
N ILE A 434 -64.72 -20.49 25.01
CA ILE A 434 -63.64 -20.45 26.02
C ILE A 434 -64.13 -19.53 27.16
N GLU A 435 -64.41 -20.12 28.33
CA GLU A 435 -64.65 -19.41 29.60
C GLU A 435 -63.38 -18.66 30.06
N PRO A 436 -63.50 -17.54 30.80
CA PRO A 436 -62.34 -16.78 31.27
C PRO A 436 -61.71 -17.46 32.50
N GLU A 437 -60.48 -17.98 32.36
CA GLU A 437 -59.62 -18.27 33.50
C GLU A 437 -59.11 -16.96 34.14
N GLU A 438 -59.28 -16.88 35.46
CA GLU A 438 -58.80 -15.83 36.36
C GLU A 438 -57.28 -15.62 36.27
N PRO A 439 -56.76 -14.38 36.32
CA PRO A 439 -55.32 -14.16 36.35
C PRO A 439 -54.72 -14.61 37.69
N ALA A 440 -53.78 -15.56 37.63
CA ALA A 440 -53.04 -16.04 38.78
C ALA A 440 -52.29 -14.90 39.52
N ASN A 441 -52.42 -14.91 40.84
CA ASN A 441 -51.81 -14.02 41.82
C ASN A 441 -50.27 -13.91 41.64
N PRO A 442 -49.65 -12.71 41.73
CA PRO A 442 -48.21 -12.52 41.50
C PRO A 442 -47.26 -13.19 42.51
N GLU A 443 -47.77 -13.82 43.57
CA GLU A 443 -46.94 -14.34 44.69
C GLU A 443 -46.42 -15.76 44.50
N ASP A 444 -46.93 -16.54 43.52
CA ASP A 444 -46.50 -17.94 43.32
C ASP A 444 -45.35 -18.13 42.32
N ALA A 445 -44.92 -17.08 41.61
CA ALA A 445 -43.82 -17.14 40.65
C ALA A 445 -42.41 -17.02 41.28
N VAL A 446 -42.30 -16.98 42.62
CA VAL A 446 -41.02 -16.74 43.32
C VAL A 446 -40.34 -18.02 43.83
N LYS A 447 -40.95 -19.21 43.72
CA LYS A 447 -40.43 -20.44 44.34
C LYS A 447 -39.58 -21.37 43.46
N THR A 448 -39.29 -21.05 42.19
CA THR A 448 -38.51 -21.95 41.31
C THR A 448 -37.45 -21.27 40.42
N ALA A 449 -36.84 -20.17 40.90
CA ALA A 449 -35.63 -19.63 40.29
C ALA A 449 -34.35 -20.15 41.00
N PRO A 450 -33.32 -20.64 40.29
CA PRO A 450 -32.04 -20.93 40.91
C PRO A 450 -31.42 -19.62 41.43
N GLN A 451 -31.11 -19.57 42.73
CA GLN A 451 -30.50 -18.39 43.35
C GLN A 451 -29.14 -18.06 42.70
N PRO A 452 -28.82 -16.79 42.44
CA PRO A 452 -27.49 -16.42 41.98
C PRO A 452 -26.48 -16.66 43.12
N ALA A 453 -25.42 -17.40 42.82
CA ALA A 453 -24.34 -17.65 43.78
C ALA A 453 -23.79 -16.32 44.33
N LYS A 454 -23.77 -16.18 45.65
CA LYS A 454 -23.10 -15.06 46.34
C LYS A 454 -21.64 -15.01 45.87
N ARG A 455 -21.26 -13.95 45.15
CA ARG A 455 -19.85 -13.62 44.91
C ARG A 455 -19.22 -13.29 46.26
N VAL A 456 -18.48 -14.25 46.82
CA VAL A 456 -17.56 -14.00 47.92
C VAL A 456 -16.37 -13.25 47.32
N TYR A 457 -16.25 -11.95 47.62
CA TYR A 457 -15.02 -11.22 47.38
C TYR A 457 -13.95 -11.79 48.34
N ARG A 458 -13.04 -12.63 47.83
CA ARG A 458 -11.81 -12.93 48.56
C ARG A 458 -10.96 -11.67 48.63
N ARG A 459 -10.44 -11.35 49.81
CA ARG A 459 -9.46 -10.26 49.94
C ARG A 459 -8.23 -10.64 49.12
N PRO A 460 -7.53 -9.66 48.51
CA PRO A 460 -6.36 -9.92 47.63
C PRO A 460 -5.29 -10.83 48.27
N GLU A 461 -5.19 -10.81 49.59
CA GLU A 461 -4.22 -11.58 50.40
C GLU A 461 -4.49 -13.09 50.44
N GLU A 462 -5.70 -13.54 50.09
CA GLU A 462 -6.12 -14.94 50.10
C GLU A 462 -5.92 -15.66 48.73
N VAL A 463 -5.31 -14.96 47.76
CA VAL A 463 -5.00 -15.48 46.43
C VAL A 463 -3.50 -15.69 46.33
N PRO A 464 -2.98 -16.94 46.30
CA PRO A 464 -1.55 -17.24 46.39
C PRO A 464 -0.68 -16.46 45.39
N PHE A 465 -1.19 -16.31 44.16
CA PHE A 465 -0.54 -15.59 43.08
C PHE A 465 -0.39 -14.08 43.34
N LEU A 466 -1.39 -13.43 43.95
CA LEU A 466 -1.33 -12.00 44.27
C LEU A 466 -0.42 -11.73 45.48
N ARG A 467 -0.28 -12.71 46.37
CA ARG A 467 0.63 -12.65 47.51
C ARG A 467 2.10 -12.70 47.07
N GLU A 468 2.43 -13.57 46.11
CA GLU A 468 3.77 -13.61 45.50
C GLU A 468 4.13 -12.30 44.79
N MET A 469 3.17 -11.69 44.09
CA MET A 469 3.37 -10.39 43.41
C MET A 469 3.63 -9.27 44.42
N ALA A 470 2.85 -9.21 45.51
CA ALA A 470 3.03 -8.20 46.56
C ALA A 470 4.33 -8.39 47.37
N GLU A 471 4.81 -9.63 47.54
CA GLU A 471 6.10 -9.91 48.18
C GLU A 471 7.28 -9.55 47.26
N LYS A 472 7.17 -9.78 45.95
CA LYS A 472 8.14 -9.31 44.95
C LYS A 472 8.24 -7.79 44.93
N GLU A 473 7.11 -7.11 44.88
CA GLU A 473 7.05 -5.64 44.82
C GLU A 473 7.60 -4.99 46.10
N LYS A 474 7.36 -5.60 47.27
CA LYS A 474 7.98 -5.16 48.53
C LYS A 474 9.49 -5.39 48.58
N LYS A 475 9.99 -6.42 47.91
CA LYS A 475 11.43 -6.71 47.85
C LYS A 475 12.14 -5.72 46.92
N ASP A 476 11.56 -5.46 45.76
CA ASP A 476 12.08 -4.48 44.79
C ASP A 476 12.10 -3.06 45.40
N ILE A 477 11.06 -2.64 46.13
CA ILE A 477 11.00 -1.34 46.81
C ILE A 477 12.03 -1.22 47.96
N LYS A 478 12.42 -2.35 48.57
CA LYS A 478 13.42 -2.35 49.64
C LYS A 478 14.83 -2.25 49.08
N ASP A 479 15.10 -2.91 47.96
CA ASP A 479 16.38 -2.84 47.25
C ASP A 479 16.60 -1.46 46.60
N THR A 480 15.54 -0.72 46.23
CA THR A 480 15.68 0.66 45.70
C THR A 480 15.92 1.74 46.78
N LYS A 481 15.94 1.37 48.06
CA LYS A 481 16.17 2.30 49.19
C LYS A 481 17.51 2.10 49.90
N GLU A 482 18.28 1.09 49.50
CA GLU A 482 19.62 0.80 50.03
C GLU A 482 20.77 1.07 49.03
N GLU A 483 20.47 1.62 47.85
CA GLU A 483 21.42 2.37 46.98
C GLU A 483 21.17 3.88 47.13
#